data_AF-A0A1F3AEJ1-F1
#
_entry.id   AF-A0A1F3AEJ1-F1
#
_cell.length_a   1.000
_cell.length_b   1.000
_cell.length_c   1.000
_cell.angle_alpha   90.00
_cell.angle_beta   90.00
_cell.angle_gamma   90.00
#
_symmetry.space_group_name_H-M   'P 1'
#
loop_
_entity.id
_entity.type
_entity.pdbx_description
1 polymer ?
#
loop_
_entity_poly.entity_id
_entity_poly.type
_entity_poly.pdbx_seq_one_letter_code
_entity_poly.pdbx_strand_id
1 'polypeptide(L)'
;MPVVLLFVLGLAEFGRAIWTKATLNYAVEAAARCSVVDANLCGSAGQTQSYAASRAAGLSIPASLFTVSTAGCGTQVSVTVPFEFVAQGMLPYTLSLTATACYPAQM
;
A
#
# COMPACT_ATOMS: atom_id res chain seq x y z
N MET A 1 34.44 12.83 0.30
CA MET A 1 33.12 13.50 0.30
C MET A 1 32.09 12.96 -0.72
N PRO A 2 32.39 12.08 -1.70
CA PRO A 2 31.32 11.48 -2.52
C PRO A 2 30.61 10.31 -1.81
N VAL A 3 31.37 9.46 -1.11
CA VAL A 3 30.86 8.20 -0.55
C VAL A 3 29.86 8.41 0.59
N VAL A 4 30.09 9.39 1.46
CA VAL A 4 29.19 9.68 2.58
C VAL A 4 27.82 10.17 2.09
N LEU A 5 27.79 10.99 1.03
CA LEU A 5 26.54 11.45 0.44
C LEU A 5 25.76 10.31 -0.21
N LEU A 6 26.45 9.41 -0.93
CA LEU A 6 25.82 8.21 -1.49
C LEU A 6 25.25 7.30 -0.42
N PHE A 7 25.96 7.14 0.70
CA PHE A 7 25.49 6.33 1.82
C PHE A 7 24.23 6.93 2.46
N VAL A 8 24.21 8.24 2.71
CA VAL A 8 23.05 8.94 3.27
C VAL A 8 21.85 8.89 2.31
N LEU A 9 22.07 9.13 1.01
CA LEU A 9 21.01 9.02 0.00
C LEU A 9 20.47 7.59 -0.09
N GLY A 10 21.33 6.58 -0.06
CA GLY A 10 20.93 5.18 -0.04
C GLY A 10 20.06 4.83 1.17
N LEU A 11 20.46 5.28 2.37
CA LEU A 11 19.67 5.08 3.59
C LEU A 11 18.31 5.81 3.54
N ALA A 12 18.28 7.04 3.01
CA ALA A 12 17.05 7.80 2.88
C ALA A 12 16.06 7.12 1.92
N GLU A 13 16.54 6.65 0.77
CA GLU A 13 15.71 5.94 -0.21
C GLU A 13 15.19 4.60 0.33
N PHE A 14 16.02 3.86 1.05
CA PHE A 14 15.60 2.61 1.68
C PHE A 14 14.59 2.84 2.80
N GLY A 15 14.78 3.87 3.62
CA GLY A 15 13.81 4.27 4.64
C GLY A 15 12.45 4.63 4.04
N ARG A 16 12.45 5.39 2.94
CA ARG A 16 11.23 5.74 2.19
C ARG A 16 10.54 4.51 1.60
N ALA A 17 11.30 3.55 1.07
CA ALA A 17 10.77 2.30 0.54
C ALA A 17 10.08 1.46 1.64
N ILE A 18 10.73 1.31 2.79
CA ILE A 18 10.17 0.59 3.95
C ILE A 18 8.91 1.29 4.45
N TRP A 19 8.97 2.61 4.63
CA TRP A 19 7.82 3.39 5.09
C TRP A 19 6.64 3.24 4.12
N THR A 20 6.89 3.31 2.81
CA THR A 20 5.86 3.11 1.79
C THR A 20 5.23 1.72 1.91
N LYS A 21 6.04 0.66 2.02
CA LYS A 21 5.53 -0.71 2.15
C LYS A 21 4.74 -0.90 3.45
N ALA A 22 5.18 -0.33 4.57
CA ALA A 22 4.47 -0.39 5.83
C ALA A 22 3.11 0.31 5.75
N THR A 23 3.07 1.52 5.17
CA THR A 23 1.83 2.27 4.96
C THR A 23 0.85 1.53 4.05
N LEU A 24 1.33 0.90 2.96
CA LEU A 24 0.49 0.09 2.08
C LEU A 24 -0.12 -1.11 2.80
N ASN A 25 0.69 -1.85 3.59
CA ASN A 25 0.20 -2.99 4.38
C ASN A 25 -0.87 -2.55 5.39
N TYR A 26 -0.63 -1.45 6.09
CA TYR A 26 -1.60 -0.87 7.02
C TYR A 26 -2.91 -0.49 6.31
N ALA A 27 -2.81 0.14 5.14
CA ALA A 27 -3.97 0.55 4.37
C ALA A 27 -4.84 -0.64 3.92
N VAL A 28 -4.22 -1.70 3.38
CA VAL A 28 -4.98 -2.89 2.94
C VAL A 28 -5.56 -3.68 4.12
N GLU A 29 -4.87 -3.76 5.25
CA GLU A 29 -5.37 -4.42 6.46
C GLU A 29 -6.55 -3.66 7.06
N ALA A 30 -6.43 -2.34 7.19
CA ALA A 30 -7.50 -1.49 7.69
C ALA A 30 -8.74 -1.56 6.77
N ALA A 31 -8.55 -1.61 5.46
CA ALA A 31 -9.63 -1.73 4.50
C ALA A 31 -10.31 -3.10 4.52
N ALA A 32 -9.53 -4.19 4.58
CA ALA A 32 -10.06 -5.54 4.70
C ALA A 32 -10.90 -5.67 5.98
N ARG A 33 -10.41 -5.16 7.12
CA ARG A 33 -11.18 -5.12 8.38
C ARG A 33 -12.42 -4.24 8.28
N CYS A 34 -12.33 -3.07 7.65
CA CYS A 34 -13.46 -2.16 7.49
C CYS A 34 -14.62 -2.81 6.72
N SER A 35 -14.32 -3.60 5.68
CA SER A 35 -15.33 -4.31 4.89
C SER A 35 -16.18 -5.29 5.70
N VAL A 36 -15.66 -5.77 6.84
CA VAL A 36 -16.35 -6.73 7.71
C VAL A 36 -16.99 -6.06 8.92
N VAL A 37 -16.35 -5.03 9.47
CA VAL A 37 -16.81 -4.37 10.71
C VAL A 37 -17.84 -3.27 10.43
N ASP A 38 -17.72 -2.53 9.33
CA ASP A 38 -18.54 -1.35 9.06
C ASP A 38 -19.09 -1.35 7.62
N ALA A 39 -20.29 -1.92 7.47
CA ALA A 39 -20.99 -1.98 6.20
C ALA A 39 -21.48 -0.60 5.71
N ASN A 40 -21.56 0.42 6.56
CA ASN A 40 -21.93 1.77 6.10
C ASN A 40 -20.73 2.46 5.43
N LEU A 41 -19.54 2.28 6.00
CA LEU A 41 -18.32 2.90 5.50
C LEU A 41 -17.65 2.10 4.38
N CYS A 42 -17.73 0.76 4.41
CA CYS A 42 -17.03 -0.16 3.51
C CYS A 42 -17.93 -1.28 2.96
N GLY A 43 -19.25 -1.06 2.87
CA GLY A 43 -20.22 -2.07 2.41
C GLY A 43 -20.12 -2.45 0.93
N SER A 44 -19.34 -1.71 0.14
CA SER A 44 -19.05 -1.99 -1.27
C SER A 44 -17.56 -2.00 -1.56
N ALA A 45 -17.17 -2.65 -2.66
CA ALA A 45 -15.78 -2.66 -3.12
C ALA A 45 -15.24 -1.23 -3.35
N GLY A 46 -16.03 -0.35 -3.99
CA GLY A 46 -15.63 1.04 -4.25
C GLY A 46 -15.42 1.88 -2.99
N GLN A 47 -16.26 1.66 -1.97
CA GLN A 47 -16.09 2.29 -0.66
C GLN A 47 -14.85 1.76 0.08
N THR A 48 -14.63 0.45 0.04
CA THR A 48 -13.44 -0.20 0.63
C THR A 48 -12.15 0.30 -0.03
N GLN A 49 -12.15 0.46 -1.36
CA GLN A 49 -11.04 1.04 -2.12
C GLN A 49 -10.76 2.49 -1.72
N SER A 50 -11.82 3.31 -1.61
CA SER A 50 -11.71 4.72 -1.21
C SER A 50 -11.18 4.85 0.22
N TYR A 51 -11.62 3.96 1.11
CA TYR A 51 -11.11 3.88 2.47
C TYR A 51 -9.64 3.47 2.49
N ALA A 52 -9.23 2.46 1.72
CA ALA A 52 -7.84 2.05 1.59
C ALA A 52 -6.94 3.21 1.13
N ALA A 53 -7.37 3.97 0.11
CA ALA A 53 -6.68 5.15 -0.37
C ALA A 53 -6.55 6.23 0.73
N SER A 54 -7.60 6.45 1.53
CA SER A 54 -7.56 7.40 2.65
C SER A 54 -6.59 7.00 3.78
N ARG A 55 -6.27 5.70 3.90
CA ARG A 55 -5.35 5.16 4.90
C ARG A 55 -3.90 5.10 4.43
N ALA A 56 -3.65 5.27 3.13
CA ALA A 56 -2.31 5.40 2.56
C ALA A 56 -1.72 6.81 2.81
N ALA A 57 -1.67 7.25 4.07
CA ALA A 57 -1.29 8.61 4.44
C ALA A 57 0.11 8.97 3.93
N GLY A 58 0.23 10.12 3.25
CA GLY A 58 1.47 10.61 2.64
C GLY A 58 1.84 9.96 1.29
N LEU A 59 1.00 9.04 0.78
CA LEU A 59 1.09 8.51 -0.58
C LEU A 59 -0.20 8.86 -1.35
N SER A 60 -0.08 9.61 -2.43
CA SER A 60 -1.24 9.96 -3.28
C SER A 60 -1.58 8.80 -4.22
N ILE A 61 -2.17 7.73 -3.69
CA ILE A 61 -2.53 6.52 -4.46
C ILE A 61 -4.02 6.58 -4.79
N PRO A 62 -4.40 6.52 -6.08
CA PRO A 62 -5.81 6.48 -6.46
C PRO A 62 -6.47 5.18 -5.96
N ALA A 63 -7.72 5.29 -5.52
CA ALA A 63 -8.52 4.16 -5.05
C ALA A 63 -8.63 3.02 -6.09
N SER A 64 -8.55 3.34 -7.37
CA SER A 64 -8.60 2.38 -8.48
C SER A 64 -7.45 1.37 -8.52
N LEU A 65 -6.33 1.65 -7.84
CA LEU A 65 -5.21 0.71 -7.75
C LEU A 65 -5.42 -0.36 -6.68
N PHE A 66 -6.34 -0.13 -5.75
CA PHE A 66 -6.71 -1.13 -4.77
C PHE A 66 -7.69 -2.12 -5.40
N THR A 67 -7.40 -3.41 -5.27
CA THR A 67 -8.29 -4.49 -5.72
C THR A 67 -8.92 -5.12 -4.50
N VAL A 68 -10.25 -5.19 -4.49
CA VAL A 68 -11.02 -5.86 -3.44
C VAL A 68 -11.65 -7.10 -4.06
N SER A 69 -11.35 -8.27 -3.50
CA SER A 69 -11.85 -9.56 -3.95
C SER A 69 -12.26 -10.40 -2.76
N THR A 70 -13.10 -11.41 -2.98
CA THR A 70 -13.41 -12.43 -1.97
C THR A 70 -12.57 -13.68 -2.27
N ALA A 71 -11.72 -14.06 -1.32
CA ALA A 71 -10.89 -15.25 -1.38
C ALA A 71 -11.34 -16.28 -0.33
N GLY A 72 -10.72 -17.47 -0.29
CA GLY A 72 -11.03 -18.48 0.73
C GLY A 72 -10.82 -18.03 2.18
N CYS A 73 -10.09 -16.93 2.39
CA CYS A 73 -9.87 -16.28 3.68
C CYS A 73 -10.86 -15.14 4.01
N GLY A 74 -11.88 -14.91 3.18
CA GLY A 74 -12.86 -13.82 3.33
C GLY A 74 -12.61 -12.66 2.36
N THR A 75 -12.77 -11.42 2.82
CA THR A 75 -12.50 -10.23 2.00
C THR A 75 -11.00 -9.97 1.94
N GLN A 76 -10.45 -10.01 0.73
CA GLN A 76 -9.07 -9.72 0.41
C GLN A 76 -8.95 -8.34 -0.24
N VAL A 77 -7.98 -7.55 0.22
CA VAL A 77 -7.62 -6.27 -0.38
C VAL A 77 -6.15 -6.32 -0.76
N SER A 78 -5.84 -5.96 -2.00
CA SER A 78 -4.48 -5.92 -2.52
C SER A 78 -4.20 -4.63 -3.28
N VAL A 79 -2.93 -4.24 -3.33
CA VAL A 79 -2.46 -3.08 -4.06
C VAL A 79 -1.04 -3.33 -4.54
N THR A 80 -0.74 -2.91 -5.76
CA THR A 80 0.62 -2.90 -6.30
C THR A 80 0.91 -1.50 -6.84
N VAL A 81 1.97 -0.88 -6.32
CA VAL A 81 2.40 0.45 -6.77
C VAL A 81 3.87 0.42 -7.20
N PRO A 82 4.23 1.13 -8.29
CA PRO A 82 5.63 1.32 -8.64
C PRO A 82 6.28 2.29 -7.65
N PHE A 83 7.42 1.90 -7.10
CA PHE A 83 8.30 2.76 -6.31
C PHE A 83 9.44 3.23 -7.20
N GLU A 84 9.44 4.52 -7.48
CA GLU A 84 10.50 5.19 -8.21
C GLU A 84 11.52 5.74 -7.24
N PHE A 85 12.80 5.45 -7.46
CA PHE A 85 13.89 6.04 -6.69
C PHE A 85 14.09 7.49 -7.10
N VAL A 86 14.38 8.39 -6.15
CA VAL A 86 14.67 9.81 -6.43
C VAL A 86 15.94 9.94 -7.28
N ALA A 87 16.90 9.03 -7.06
CA ALA A 87 18.13 8.94 -7.86
C ALA A 87 17.92 8.07 -9.13
N GLN A 88 16.93 8.40 -9.97
CA GLN A 88 16.64 7.66 -11.22
C GLN A 88 17.87 7.58 -12.15
N GLY A 89 18.74 8.59 -12.13
CA GLY A 89 19.98 8.60 -12.91
C GLY A 89 21.06 7.62 -12.40
N MET A 90 20.90 7.06 -11.20
CA MET A 90 21.86 6.14 -10.59
C MET A 90 21.28 4.72 -10.42
N LEU A 91 19.97 4.61 -10.26
CA LEU A 91 19.23 3.34 -10.18
C LEU A 91 18.05 3.37 -11.16
N PRO A 92 18.24 2.95 -12.42
CA PRO A 92 17.20 2.96 -13.46
C PRO A 92 16.22 1.78 -13.29
N TYR A 93 15.91 1.40 -12.06
CA TYR A 93 15.04 0.27 -11.73
C TYR A 93 13.81 0.77 -10.98
N THR A 94 12.63 0.39 -11.47
CA THR A 94 11.37 0.57 -10.74
C THR A 94 11.15 -0.64 -9.84
N LEU A 95 11.02 -0.43 -8.54
CA LEU A 95 10.68 -1.50 -7.60
C LEU A 95 9.16 -1.56 -7.43
N SER A 96 8.52 -2.67 -7.77
CA SER A 96 7.08 -2.82 -7.51
C SER A 96 6.84 -3.20 -6.04
N LEU A 97 6.13 -2.34 -5.31
CA LEU A 97 5.71 -2.60 -3.94
C LEU A 97 4.28 -3.14 -3.95
N THR A 98 4.14 -4.40 -3.56
CA THR A 98 2.84 -5.05 -3.38
C THR A 98 2.51 -5.22 -1.91
N ALA A 99 1.26 -4.98 -1.53
CA ALA A 99 0.70 -5.29 -0.22
C ALA A 99 -0.64 -5.99 -0.39
N THR A 100 -0.90 -7.00 0.44
CA THR A 100 -2.15 -7.78 0.41
C THR A 100 -2.51 -8.15 1.84
N ALA A 101 -3.78 -7.92 2.20
CA ALA A 101 -4.36 -8.40 3.45
C ALA A 101 -5.65 -9.16 3.18
N CYS A 102 -5.99 -10.07 4.07
CA CYS A 102 -7.24 -10.80 4.02
C CYS A 102 -7.87 -10.86 5.40
N TYR A 103 -9.19 -10.67 5.45
CA TYR A 103 -9.95 -10.73 6.68
C TYR A 103 -11.16 -11.65 6.53
N PRO A 104 -11.38 -12.60 7.45
CA PRO A 104 -12.52 -13.52 7.38
C PRO A 104 -13.83 -12.73 7.46
N ALA A 105 -14.69 -12.90 6.47
CA ALA A 105 -16.07 -12.47 6.57
C ALA A 105 -16.74 -13.33 7.65
N GLN A 106 -17.42 -12.71 8.61
CA GLN A 106 -18.13 -13.43 9.65
C GLN A 106 -19.20 -14.30 8.96
N MET A 107 -19.05 -15.61 9.12
CA MET A 107 -20.05 -16.61 8.75
C MET A 107 -21.22 -16.59 9.74
#